data_AF-A0A4V2EA78-F1
#
_entry.id   AF-A0A4V2EA78-F1
#
_cell.length_a   1.000
_cell.length_b   1.000
_cell.length_c   1.000
_cell.angle_alpha   90.00
_cell.angle_beta   90.00
_cell.angle_gamma   90.00
#
_symmetry.space_group_name_H-M   'P 1'
#
loop_
_entity.id
_entity.type
_entity.pdbx_description
1 polymer ?
#
loop_
_entity_poly.entity_id
_entity_poly.type
_entity_poly.pdbx_seq_one_letter_code
_entity_poly.pdbx_strand_id
1 'polypeptide(L)' 'MIEMVIEQRRRNLGGSFEVGRVLPFARRRMVGPFIFFDHIGPIDLAPGIDRSRMRVRGSALALLI' A
#
# COMPACT_ATOMS: atom_id res chain seq x y z
N MET A 1 -20.74 15.38 -3.76
CA MET A 1 -19.90 16.23 -2.89
C MET A 1 -18.84 15.34 -2.24
N ILE A 2 -17.61 15.81 -2.07
CA ILE A 2 -16.53 15.03 -1.43
C ILE A 2 -16.53 15.33 0.07
N GLU A 3 -16.49 14.31 0.92
CA GLU A 3 -16.53 14.46 2.38
C GLU A 3 -15.13 14.65 3.01
N MET A 4 -14.14 13.91 2.50
CA MET A 4 -12.77 13.89 3.04
C MET A 4 -11.78 13.46 1.96
N VAL A 5 -10.60 14.09 1.93
CA VAL A 5 -9.42 13.61 1.21
C VAL A 5 -8.42 13.09 2.25
N ILE A 6 -7.83 11.93 1.99
CA ILE A 6 -6.85 11.29 2.88
C ILE A 6 -5.59 11.02 2.07
N GLU A 7 -4.52 11.76 2.36
CA GLU A 7 -3.21 11.52 1.75
C GLU A 7 -2.60 10.21 2.23
N GLN A 8 -1.92 9.50 1.33
CA GLN A 8 -1.17 8.30 1.70
C GLN A 8 0.04 8.64 2.60
N ARG A 9 0.30 7.81 3.60
CA ARG A 9 1.45 7.94 4.51
C ARG A 9 2.37 6.74 4.41
N ARG A 10 3.69 6.96 4.31
CA ARG A 10 4.66 5.86 4.27
C ARG A 10 4.59 5.02 5.54
N ARG A 11 4.57 3.70 5.36
CA ARG A 11 4.71 2.70 6.43
C ARG A 11 5.63 1.59 5.99
N ASN A 12 6.51 1.19 6.89
CA ASN A 12 7.32 -0.01 6.76
C ASN A 12 6.50 -1.20 7.30
N LEU A 13 6.42 -2.29 6.55
CA LEU A 13 5.67 -3.51 6.91
C LEU A 13 6.56 -4.64 7.46
N GLY A 14 7.86 -4.37 7.62
CA GLY A 14 8.88 -5.35 7.99
C GLY A 14 9.92 -5.54 6.89
N GLY A 15 11.15 -5.83 7.31
CA GLY A 15 12.28 -6.07 6.40
C GLY A 15 12.53 -4.88 5.47
N SER A 16 12.19 -5.05 4.20
CA SER A 16 12.51 -4.10 3.13
C SER A 16 11.27 -3.52 2.42
N PHE A 17 10.07 -3.77 2.94
CA PHE A 17 8.80 -3.37 2.35
C PHE A 17 8.32 -2.01 2.90
N GLU A 18 8.27 -0.99 2.03
CA GLU A 18 7.54 0.27 2.30
C GLU A 18 6.25 0.33 1.46
N VAL A 19 5.20 0.91 2.04
CA VAL A 19 3.88 1.12 1.42
C VAL A 19 3.34 2.52 1.74
N GLY A 20 2.52 3.08 0.86
CA GLY A 20 1.65 4.23 1.12
C GLY A 20 0.32 3.77 1.74
N ARG A 21 0.20 3.86 3.07
CA ARG A 21 -1.04 3.50 3.80
C ARG A 21 -2.05 4.62 3.76
N VAL A 22 -3.29 4.33 3.37
CA VAL A 22 -4.44 5.25 3.47
C VAL A 22 -5.35 4.85 4.62
N LEU A 23 -5.76 3.57 4.70
CA LEU A 23 -6.58 3.03 5.78
C LEU A 23 -5.81 2.02 6.65
N PRO A 24 -6.06 1.99 7.97
CA PRO A 24 -6.98 2.85 8.72
C PRO A 24 -6.42 4.27 8.92
N PHE A 25 -7.29 5.29 8.88
CA PHE A 25 -6.97 6.67 9.27
C PHE A 25 -7.70 7.04 10.57
N ALA A 26 -7.12 7.93 11.38
CA ALA A 26 -7.64 8.23 12.72
C ALA A 26 -9.09 8.75 12.72
N ARG A 27 -9.44 9.56 11.71
CA ARG A 27 -10.79 10.14 11.51
C ARG A 27 -11.71 9.30 10.61
N ARG A 28 -11.19 8.22 10.01
CA ARG A 28 -11.93 7.33 9.09
C ARG A 28 -11.22 5.97 9.09
N ARG A 29 -11.67 5.05 9.93
CA ARG A 29 -11.04 3.72 10.08
C ARG A 29 -11.43 2.74 8.97
N MET A 30 -12.60 2.91 8.36
CA MET A 30 -13.16 2.01 7.34
C MET A 30 -13.86 2.82 6.25
N VAL A 31 -13.96 2.25 5.05
CA VAL A 31 -14.83 2.74 3.96
C VAL A 31 -15.67 1.56 3.45
N GLY A 32 -16.97 1.55 3.75
CA GLY A 32 -17.81 0.37 3.48
C GLY A 32 -17.22 -0.88 4.16
N PRO A 33 -17.03 -2.00 3.43
CA PRO A 33 -16.45 -3.23 3.97
C PRO A 33 -14.92 -3.23 4.04
N PHE A 34 -14.24 -2.09 3.82
CA PHE A 34 -12.77 -2.04 3.72
C PHE A 34 -12.14 -1.40 4.96
N ILE A 35 -11.28 -2.14 5.66
CA ILE A 35 -10.60 -1.67 6.89
C ILE A 35 -9.10 -1.37 6.69
N PHE A 36 -8.48 -1.93 5.65
CA PHE A 36 -7.08 -1.69 5.28
C PHE A 36 -6.94 -1.32 3.81
N PHE A 37 -6.10 -0.33 3.53
CA PHE A 37 -5.78 0.13 2.17
C PHE A 37 -4.32 0.58 2.13
N ASP A 38 -3.47 -0.24 1.51
CA ASP A 38 -2.04 0.02 1.32
C ASP A 38 -1.69 0.03 -0.17
N HIS A 39 -1.01 1.09 -0.62
CA HIS A 39 -0.39 1.17 -1.93
C HIS A 39 1.08 0.76 -1.84
N ILE A 40 1.41 -0.41 -2.37
CA ILE A 40 2.78 -0.91 -2.48
C ILE A 40 3.35 -0.38 -3.80
N GLY A 41 4.54 0.24 -3.82
CA GLY A 41 5.22 0.65 -5.07
C GLY A 41 5.12 2.13 -5.49
N PRO A 42 5.66 2.55 -6.66
CA PRO A 42 6.07 1.79 -7.85
C PRO A 42 7.55 1.36 -7.88
N ILE A 43 7.99 0.85 -9.02
CA ILE A 43 9.03 -0.16 -9.15
C ILE A 43 9.73 -0.19 -10.51
N ASP A 44 10.97 -0.69 -10.51
CA ASP A 44 11.74 -1.14 -11.68
C ASP A 44 12.34 -2.55 -11.43
N LEU A 45 11.77 -3.63 -11.98
CA LEU A 45 12.48 -4.93 -12.03
C LEU A 45 13.53 -4.86 -13.14
N ALA A 46 14.81 -5.00 -12.80
CA ALA A 46 15.84 -5.22 -13.82
C ALA A 46 15.67 -6.60 -14.48
N PRO A 47 15.98 -6.74 -15.79
CA PRO A 47 15.97 -8.04 -16.46
C PRO A 47 16.84 -9.06 -15.72
N GLY A 48 16.33 -10.27 -15.52
CA GLY A 48 17.04 -11.35 -14.82
C GLY A 48 16.90 -11.37 -13.29
N ILE A 49 16.22 -10.40 -12.66
CA ILE A 49 15.88 -10.51 -11.23
C ILE A 49 14.78 -11.56 -11.04
N ASP A 50 15.11 -12.61 -10.29
CA ASP A 50 14.16 -13.60 -9.82
C ASP A 50 13.06 -12.95 -8.94
N ARG A 51 11.81 -13.04 -9.40
CA ARG A 51 10.63 -12.51 -8.72
C ARG A 51 10.40 -13.15 -7.35
N SER A 52 10.94 -14.34 -7.08
CA SER A 52 10.87 -15.00 -5.78
C SER A 52 11.73 -14.33 -4.71
N ARG A 53 12.74 -13.53 -5.11
CA ARG A 53 13.81 -13.06 -4.22
C ARG A 53 13.81 -11.56 -3.88
N MET A 54 12.97 -10.71 -4.47
CA MET A 54 13.08 -9.26 -4.21
C MET A 54 11.77 -8.46 -4.07
N ARG A 55 11.54 -8.02 -2.83
CA ARG A 55 11.04 -6.70 -2.40
C ARG A 55 9.98 -6.10 -3.33
N VAL A 56 8.72 -6.51 -3.13
CA VAL A 56 7.63 -6.58 -4.14
C VAL A 56 7.79 -5.65 -5.32
N ARG A 57 8.02 -6.29 -6.45
CA ARG A 57 8.18 -5.76 -7.80
C ARG A 57 6.95 -5.05 -8.47
N GLY A 58 6.18 -4.10 -7.90
CA GLY A 58 5.12 -3.35 -8.64
C GLY A 58 4.23 -2.35 -7.85
N SER A 59 3.45 -1.50 -8.54
CA SER A 59 2.36 -0.67 -7.94
C SER A 59 1.14 -1.56 -7.64
N ALA A 60 1.08 -2.14 -6.44
CA ALA A 60 0.02 -3.05 -6.03
C ALA A 60 -0.83 -2.42 -4.91
N LEU A 61 -2.14 -2.29 -5.14
CA LEU A 61 -3.11 -1.90 -4.12
C LEU A 61 -3.55 -3.13 -3.34
N ALA A 62 -3.16 -3.23 -2.07
CA ALA A 62 -3.64 -4.22 -1.14
C ALA A 62 -4.88 -3.69 -0.42
N LEU A 63 -6.04 -4.22 -0.80
CA LEU A 63 -7.32 -3.99 -0.16
C LEU A 63 -7.71 -5.27 0.59
N LEU A 64 -7.57 -5.24 1.91
CA LEU A 64 -7.96 -6.34 2.80
C LEU A 64 -9.28 -5.95 3.48
N ILE A 65 -10.22 -6.89 3.42
CA ILE A 65 -11.57 -6.79 4.02
C ILE A 65 -11.43 -6.65 5.53
#